data_AF-A0A8J5D3M6-F1
#
_entry.id   AF-A0A8J5D3M6-F1
#
_cell.length_a   1.000
_cell.length_b   1.000
_cell.length_c   1.000
_cell.angle_alpha   90.00
_cell.angle_beta   90.00
_cell.angle_gamma   90.00
#
_symmetry.space_group_name_H-M   'P 1'
#
loop_
_entity.id
_entity.type
_entity.pdbx_description
1 polymer ?
#
loop_
_entity_poly.entity_id
_entity_poly.type
_entity_poly.pdbx_seq_one_letter_code
_entity_poly.pdbx_strand_id
1 'polypeptide(L)'
;MAEERGLSDLENRLNLLEVKTFGPLPKDEEYPEVVSTMASLGGRLGSALGTRDRMMMVMKRLDELERYLDPAYGESLEVTDNVKLDLVLGREEPLRSFHHQLTTLNSLKHVLDSQHIKDCSNLEEELMGVGSRQRETEELATQQSTQIKNLLNQYNDIEMALPGQKGYHPSTLIPISRLP
;
A
#
# COMPACT_ATOMS: atom_id res chain seq x y z
N MET A 1 26.03 -5.51 12.80
CA MET A 1 24.59 -5.32 12.56
C MET A 1 23.69 -6.20 13.44
N ALA A 2 23.95 -7.51 13.58
CA ALA A 2 23.14 -8.37 14.47
C ALA A 2 23.38 -8.11 15.98
N GLU A 3 24.64 -7.89 16.37
CA GLU A 3 25.01 -7.60 17.76
C GLU A 3 24.49 -6.23 18.25
N GLU A 4 24.41 -5.25 17.35
CA GLU A 4 23.93 -3.90 17.62
C GLU A 4 22.41 -3.86 17.88
N ARG A 5 21.64 -4.72 17.19
CA ARG A 5 20.22 -4.94 17.49
C ARG A 5 20.02 -5.62 18.85
N GLY A 6 20.86 -6.60 19.18
CA GLY A 6 20.82 -7.27 20.48
C GLY A 6 21.12 -6.34 21.65
N LEU A 7 22.09 -5.42 21.50
CA LEU A 7 22.36 -4.38 22.49
C LEU A 7 21.19 -3.41 22.65
N SER A 8 20.60 -2.96 21.54
CA SER A 8 19.47 -2.03 21.57
C SER A 8 18.23 -2.65 22.23
N ASP A 9 17.93 -3.92 21.94
CA ASP A 9 16.82 -4.63 22.58
C ASP A 9 17.05 -4.82 24.09
N LEU A 10 18.30 -5.09 24.49
CA LEU A 10 18.65 -5.23 25.90
C LEU A 10 18.57 -3.88 26.64
N GLU A 11 19.03 -2.80 26.01
CA GLU A 11 18.93 -1.44 26.54
C GLU A 11 17.47 -1.00 26.69
N ASN A 12 16.61 -1.31 25.72
CA ASN A 12 15.17 -1.06 25.83
C ASN A 12 14.53 -1.83 26.99
N ARG A 13 14.89 -3.11 27.16
CA ARG A 13 14.41 -3.92 28.29
C ARG A 13 14.92 -3.40 29.64
N LEU A 14 16.17 -2.94 29.69
CA LEU A 14 16.76 -2.36 30.89
C LEU A 14 16.06 -1.07 31.27
N ASN A 15 15.85 -0.16 30.32
CA ASN A 15 15.11 1.08 30.53
C ASN A 15 13.68 0.84 31.02
N LEU A 16 12.97 -0.14 30.43
CA LEU A 16 11.63 -0.51 30.90
C LEU A 16 11.65 -1.06 32.34
N LEU A 17 12.67 -1.85 32.69
CA LEU A 17 12.80 -2.40 34.03
C LEU A 17 13.11 -1.30 35.05
N GLU A 18 14.02 -0.39 34.73
CA GLU A 18 14.39 0.76 35.56
C GLU A 18 13.19 1.68 35.82
N VAL A 19 12.41 1.98 34.78
CA VAL A 19 11.17 2.78 34.92
C VAL A 19 10.15 2.06 35.80
N LYS A 20 10.04 0.73 35.69
CA LYS A 20 9.08 -0.06 36.48
C LYS A 20 9.48 -0.18 37.95
N THR A 21 10.77 -0.27 38.26
CA THR A 21 11.26 -0.45 39.64
C THR A 21 11.50 0.86 40.37
N PHE A 22 11.98 1.90 39.67
CA PHE A 22 12.40 3.16 40.29
C PHE A 22 11.54 4.35 39.87
N GLY A 23 10.64 4.20 38.89
CA GLY A 23 9.75 5.28 38.46
C GLY A 23 10.53 6.50 37.93
N PRO A 24 10.01 7.73 38.10
CA PRO A 24 10.68 8.95 37.63
C PRO A 24 11.79 9.45 38.57
N LEU A 25 12.27 8.64 39.52
CA LEU A 25 13.31 9.08 40.46
C LEU A 25 14.68 9.18 39.75
N PRO A 26 15.49 10.20 40.05
CA PRO A 26 16.82 10.37 39.47
C PRO A 26 17.74 9.23 39.92
N LYS A 27 18.58 8.74 39.00
CA LYS A 27 19.44 7.56 39.16
C LYS A 27 20.52 7.66 40.26
N ASP A 28 20.64 8.82 40.90
CA ASP A 28 21.66 9.18 41.89
C ASP A 28 21.12 9.27 43.34
N GLU A 29 19.81 9.14 43.56
CA GLU A 29 19.25 9.07 44.92
C GLU A 29 19.31 7.64 45.48
N GLU A 30 19.45 7.53 46.80
CA GLU A 30 19.55 6.27 47.53
C GLU A 30 18.34 5.37 47.21
N TYR A 31 18.59 4.31 46.44
CA TYR A 31 17.53 3.42 45.99
C TYR A 31 16.85 2.75 47.19
N PRO A 32 15.52 2.85 47.32
CA PRO A 32 14.82 2.16 48.39
C PRO A 32 14.99 0.65 48.22
N GLU A 33 15.18 -0.07 49.33
CA GLU A 33 15.26 -1.52 49.31
C GLU A 33 13.86 -2.09 49.00
N VAL A 34 13.54 -2.20 47.70
CA VAL A 34 12.23 -2.63 47.18
C VAL A 34 11.86 -4.01 47.71
N VAL A 35 12.84 -4.88 47.90
CA VAL A 35 12.63 -6.25 48.40
C VAL A 35 12.18 -6.23 49.87
N SER A 36 12.83 -5.47 50.74
CA SER A 36 12.47 -5.42 52.17
C SER A 36 11.17 -4.69 52.40
N THR A 37 10.92 -3.60 51.66
CA THR A 37 9.64 -2.88 51.70
C THR A 37 8.49 -3.74 51.19
N MET A 38 8.65 -4.44 50.07
CA MET A 38 7.63 -5.35 49.52
C MET A 38 7.39 -6.56 50.44
N ALA A 39 8.42 -7.13 51.05
CA ALA A 39 8.28 -8.19 52.05
C ALA A 39 7.54 -7.70 53.30
N SER A 40 7.84 -6.49 53.79
CA SER A 40 7.13 -5.89 54.93
C SER A 40 5.66 -5.63 54.60
N LEU A 41 5.36 -5.20 53.37
CA LEU A 41 4.01 -4.89 52.91
C LEU A 41 3.22 -6.17 52.69
N GLY A 42 3.84 -7.21 52.14
CA GLY A 42 3.29 -8.57 52.06
C GLY A 42 2.97 -9.15 53.44
N GLY A 43 3.86 -8.98 54.42
CA GLY A 43 3.60 -9.42 55.80
C GLY A 43 2.45 -8.66 56.48
N ARG A 44 2.36 -7.34 56.26
CA ARG A 44 1.25 -6.50 56.75
C ARG A 44 -0.08 -6.84 56.08
N LEU A 45 -0.08 -7.07 54.77
CA LEU A 45 -1.24 -7.55 54.03
C LEU A 45 -1.65 -8.95 54.50
N GLY A 46 -0.71 -9.87 54.66
CA GLY A 46 -0.97 -11.21 55.19
C GLY A 46 -1.59 -11.18 56.59
N SER A 47 -1.10 -10.32 57.47
CA SER A 47 -1.66 -10.13 58.82
C SER A 47 -3.04 -9.47 58.78
N ALA A 48 -3.26 -8.47 57.92
CA ALA A 48 -4.55 -7.81 57.76
C ALA A 48 -5.62 -8.74 57.15
N LEU A 49 -5.22 -9.59 56.20
CA LEU A 49 -6.08 -10.57 55.53
C LEU A 49 -6.30 -11.83 56.38
N GLY A 50 -5.34 -12.19 57.22
CA GLY A 50 -5.42 -13.31 58.17
C GLY A 50 -6.53 -13.15 59.20
N THR A 51 -6.93 -11.92 59.52
CA THR A 51 -8.08 -11.65 60.39
C THR A 51 -9.44 -11.68 59.67
N ARG A 52 -9.43 -11.86 58.33
CA ARG A 52 -10.61 -11.84 57.45
C ARG A 52 -10.62 -13.05 56.52
N ASP A 53 -11.07 -14.19 57.04
CA ASP A 53 -11.13 -15.48 56.31
C ASP A 53 -11.78 -15.40 54.91
N ARG A 54 -12.84 -14.59 54.77
CA ARG A 54 -13.51 -14.37 53.46
C ARG A 54 -12.58 -13.73 52.43
N MET A 55 -11.72 -12.82 52.85
CA MET A 55 -10.79 -12.12 51.95
C MET A 55 -9.60 -13.01 51.59
N MET A 56 -9.14 -13.86 52.51
CA MET A 56 -8.13 -14.88 52.21
C MET A 56 -8.66 -15.92 51.20
N MET A 57 -9.94 -16.31 51.30
CA MET A 57 -10.58 -17.20 50.32
C MET A 57 -10.65 -16.56 48.92
N VAL A 58 -10.92 -15.26 48.84
CA VAL A 58 -10.90 -14.52 47.57
C VAL A 58 -9.49 -14.43 46.99
N MET A 59 -8.46 -14.18 47.82
CA MET A 59 -7.07 -14.15 47.37
C MET A 59 -6.62 -15.51 46.82
N LYS A 60 -7.02 -16.63 47.43
CA LYS A 60 -6.75 -17.97 46.89
C LYS A 60 -7.46 -18.25 45.56
N ARG A 61 -8.64 -17.68 45.36
CA ARG A 61 -9.38 -17.76 44.10
C ARG A 61 -8.89 -16.75 43.06
N LEU A 62 -8.02 -15.81 43.42
CA LEU A 62 -7.48 -14.83 42.49
C LEU A 62 -6.58 -15.52 41.45
N ASP A 63 -5.76 -16.48 41.86
CA ASP A 63 -4.93 -17.29 40.97
C ASP A 63 -5.79 -18.14 40.01
N GLU A 64 -6.91 -18.68 40.51
CA GLU A 64 -7.90 -19.38 39.68
C GLU A 64 -8.59 -18.40 38.71
N LEU A 65 -8.92 -17.18 39.16
CA LEU A 65 -9.56 -16.15 38.35
C LEU A 65 -8.62 -15.61 37.27
N GLU A 66 -7.33 -15.44 37.55
CA GLU A 66 -6.30 -15.10 36.58
C GLU A 66 -6.21 -16.17 35.50
N ARG A 67 -6.30 -17.45 35.87
CA ARG A 67 -6.36 -18.56 34.92
C ARG A 67 -7.65 -18.56 34.08
N TYR A 68 -8.79 -18.15 34.62
CA TYR A 68 -10.03 -17.99 33.85
C TYR A 68 -10.02 -16.74 32.93
N LEU A 69 -9.18 -15.76 33.24
CA LEU A 69 -9.01 -14.53 32.45
C LEU A 69 -7.97 -14.67 31.33
N ASP A 70 -7.20 -15.77 31.32
CA ASP A 70 -6.30 -16.09 30.22
C ASP A 70 -7.12 -16.41 28.94
N PRO A 71 -6.94 -15.64 27.84
CA PRO A 71 -7.62 -15.91 26.57
C PRO A 71 -7.40 -17.34 26.06
N ALA A 72 -6.24 -17.94 26.36
CA ALA A 72 -5.92 -19.31 25.98
C ALA A 72 -6.73 -20.37 26.76
N TYR A 73 -7.22 -20.03 27.96
CA TYR A 73 -8.08 -20.92 28.74
C TYR A 73 -9.48 -21.03 28.13
N GLY A 74 -10.04 -19.91 27.64
CA GLY A 74 -11.34 -19.85 26.96
C GLY A 74 -11.38 -20.56 25.60
N GLU A 75 -10.27 -20.57 24.86
CA GLU A 75 -10.16 -21.32 23.59
C GLU A 75 -10.18 -22.84 23.79
N SER A 76 -9.74 -23.33 24.96
CA SER A 76 -9.69 -24.77 25.25
C SER A 76 -10.99 -25.34 25.83
N LEU A 77 -11.81 -24.51 26.50
CA LEU A 77 -12.87 -25.05 27.35
C LEU A 77 -14.14 -25.41 26.57
N GLU A 78 -14.78 -24.53 25.81
CA GLU A 78 -16.09 -24.86 25.24
C GLU A 78 -16.40 -24.06 23.96
N VAL A 79 -15.88 -24.50 22.81
CA VAL A 79 -16.63 -24.25 21.58
C VAL A 79 -17.79 -25.25 21.58
N THR A 80 -18.89 -24.88 22.23
CA THR A 80 -20.15 -25.63 22.22
C THR A 80 -20.54 -25.90 20.77
N ASP A 81 -21.14 -27.06 20.47
CA ASP A 81 -21.44 -27.44 19.08
C ASP A 81 -22.31 -26.42 18.33
N ASN A 82 -23.13 -25.66 19.06
CA ASN A 82 -23.88 -24.52 18.51
C ASN A 82 -22.97 -23.37 18.05
N VAL A 83 -21.90 -23.06 18.79
CA VAL A 83 -20.92 -22.03 18.41
C VAL A 83 -20.07 -22.50 17.23
N LYS A 84 -19.75 -23.80 17.13
CA LYS A 84 -19.11 -24.36 15.95
C LYS A 84 -20.01 -24.23 14.72
N LEU A 85 -21.31 -24.50 14.88
CA LEU A 85 -22.30 -24.37 13.82
C LEU A 85 -22.41 -22.92 13.34
N ASP A 86 -22.57 -21.97 14.26
CA ASP A 86 -22.64 -20.54 13.94
C ASP A 86 -21.36 -20.04 13.30
N LEU A 87 -20.19 -20.53 13.74
CA LEU A 87 -18.90 -20.22 13.13
C LEU A 87 -18.83 -20.76 11.69
N VAL A 88 -19.25 -22.01 11.46
CA VAL A 88 -19.24 -22.62 10.13
C VAL A 88 -20.20 -21.90 9.19
N LEU A 89 -21.42 -21.60 9.64
CA LEU A 89 -22.42 -20.87 8.86
C LEU A 89 -22.00 -19.43 8.58
N GLY A 90 -21.47 -18.73 9.57
CA GLY A 90 -20.93 -17.37 9.41
C GLY A 90 -19.69 -17.30 8.52
N ARG A 91 -18.91 -18.38 8.44
CA ARG A 91 -17.72 -18.50 7.59
C ARG A 91 -18.03 -19.01 6.19
N GLU A 92 -19.23 -19.53 5.91
CA GLU A 92 -19.57 -20.14 4.62
C GLU A 92 -19.47 -19.12 3.46
N GLU A 93 -20.16 -17.98 3.59
CA GLU A 93 -20.17 -16.94 2.56
C GLU A 93 -18.77 -16.36 2.28
N PRO A 94 -17.95 -15.98 3.28
CA PRO A 94 -16.59 -15.54 3.01
C PRO A 94 -15.72 -16.66 2.40
N LEU A 95 -15.89 -17.93 2.78
CA LEU A 95 -15.17 -19.04 2.13
C LEU A 95 -15.55 -19.19 0.65
N ARG A 96 -16.84 -19.07 0.32
CA ARG A 96 -17.32 -19.12 -1.07
C ARG A 96 -16.76 -17.96 -1.89
N SER A 97 -16.75 -16.76 -1.31
CA SER A 97 -16.14 -15.57 -1.92
C SER A 97 -14.64 -15.76 -2.16
N PHE A 98 -13.90 -16.25 -1.17
CA PHE A 98 -12.47 -16.55 -1.33
C PHE A 98 -12.22 -17.62 -2.38
N HIS A 99 -13.02 -18.68 -2.42
CA HIS A 99 -12.90 -19.71 -3.46
C HIS A 99 -13.12 -19.12 -4.86
N HIS A 100 -14.13 -18.26 -5.03
CA HIS A 100 -14.38 -17.60 -6.31
C HIS A 100 -13.20 -16.71 -6.72
N GLN A 101 -12.70 -15.88 -5.80
CA GLN A 101 -11.54 -15.00 -6.03
C GLN A 101 -10.26 -15.79 -6.35
N LEU A 102 -10.05 -16.93 -5.69
CA LEU A 102 -8.87 -17.76 -5.91
C LEU A 102 -8.98 -18.50 -7.25
N THR A 103 -10.19 -18.89 -7.64
CA THR A 103 -10.48 -19.47 -8.96
C THR A 103 -10.26 -18.45 -10.08
N THR A 104 -10.71 -17.20 -9.90
CA THR A 104 -10.45 -16.12 -10.87
C THR A 104 -8.97 -15.78 -10.93
N LEU A 105 -8.26 -15.71 -9.80
CA LEU A 105 -6.81 -15.49 -9.80
C LEU A 105 -6.10 -16.63 -10.57
N ASN A 106 -6.46 -17.88 -10.30
CA ASN A 106 -5.86 -19.02 -10.98
C ASN A 106 -6.15 -19.00 -12.48
N SER A 107 -7.36 -18.59 -12.88
CA SER A 107 -7.69 -18.39 -14.28
C SER A 107 -6.96 -17.19 -14.88
N LEU A 108 -6.56 -16.17 -14.12
CA LEU A 108 -5.80 -15.01 -14.62
C LEU A 108 -4.27 -15.22 -14.62
N LYS A 109 -3.77 -16.25 -13.92
CA LYS A 109 -2.34 -16.56 -13.82
C LYS A 109 -1.67 -16.75 -15.17
N HIS A 110 -2.34 -17.40 -16.12
CA HIS A 110 -1.78 -17.65 -17.46
C HIS A 110 -1.61 -16.37 -18.30
N VAL A 111 -2.34 -15.29 -17.98
CA VAL A 111 -2.22 -14.00 -18.68
C VAL A 111 -0.93 -13.30 -18.28
N LEU A 112 -0.52 -13.41 -17.02
CA LEU A 112 0.74 -12.86 -16.51
C LEU A 112 1.96 -13.55 -17.14
N ASP A 113 1.85 -14.85 -17.43
CA ASP A 113 2.90 -15.62 -18.11
C ASP A 113 2.86 -15.51 -19.64
N SER A 114 1.87 -14.77 -20.19
CA SER A 114 1.67 -14.68 -21.63
C SER A 114 2.90 -14.12 -22.34
N GLN A 115 3.26 -14.76 -23.47
CA GLN A 115 4.38 -14.34 -24.31
C GLN A 115 4.25 -12.89 -24.76
N HIS A 116 3.02 -12.40 -24.99
CA HIS A 116 2.77 -11.01 -25.38
C HIS A 116 3.31 -9.98 -24.39
N ILE A 117 3.26 -10.25 -23.07
CA ILE A 117 3.84 -9.34 -22.06
C ILE A 117 5.37 -9.43 -22.08
N LYS A 118 5.94 -10.61 -22.34
CA LYS A 118 7.39 -10.82 -22.45
C LYS A 118 7.97 -10.23 -23.73
N ASP A 119 7.22 -10.25 -24.83
CA ASP A 119 7.62 -9.76 -26.14
C ASP A 119 7.49 -8.23 -26.27
N CYS A 120 6.87 -7.54 -25.29
CA CYS A 120 6.78 -6.09 -25.26
C CYS A 120 8.14 -5.39 -25.37
N SER A 121 9.20 -5.95 -24.77
CA SER A 121 10.56 -5.39 -24.87
C SER A 121 11.14 -5.48 -26.28
N ASN A 122 10.73 -6.49 -27.05
CA ASN A 122 11.17 -6.66 -28.44
C ASN A 122 10.41 -5.70 -29.37
N LEU A 123 9.12 -5.45 -29.06
CA LEU A 123 8.28 -4.51 -29.80
C LEU A 123 8.69 -3.05 -29.58
N GLU A 124 9.32 -2.74 -28.45
CA GLU A 124 9.79 -1.39 -28.09
C GLU A 124 10.80 -0.85 -29.11
N GLU A 125 11.79 -1.66 -29.52
CA GLU A 125 12.79 -1.25 -30.50
C GLU A 125 12.19 -1.01 -31.89
N GLU A 126 11.27 -1.89 -32.31
CA GLU A 126 10.57 -1.75 -33.59
C GLU A 126 9.63 -0.53 -33.60
N LEU A 127 8.92 -0.28 -32.50
CA LEU A 127 8.06 0.89 -32.31
C LEU A 127 8.88 2.19 -32.32
N MET A 128 10.03 2.20 -31.66
CA MET A 128 10.96 3.33 -31.70
C MET A 128 11.45 3.61 -33.12
N GLY A 129 11.81 2.55 -33.87
CA GLY A 129 12.20 2.69 -35.27
C GLY A 129 11.08 3.19 -36.19
N VAL A 130 9.84 2.77 -35.95
CA VAL A 130 8.65 3.30 -36.65
C VAL A 130 8.40 4.76 -36.26
N GLY A 131 8.52 5.11 -34.98
CA GLY A 131 8.35 6.48 -34.49
C GLY A 131 9.34 7.46 -35.10
N SER A 132 10.62 7.06 -35.22
CA SER A 132 11.64 7.87 -35.92
C SER A 132 11.30 8.09 -37.39
N ARG A 133 10.89 7.04 -38.10
CA ARG A 133 10.47 7.15 -39.52
C ARG A 133 9.25 8.05 -39.67
N GLN A 134 8.27 7.94 -38.78
CA GLN A 134 7.08 8.78 -38.83
C GLN A 134 7.43 10.27 -38.64
N ARG A 135 8.32 10.57 -37.71
CA ARG A 135 8.83 11.93 -37.49
C ARG A 135 9.53 12.49 -38.74
N GLU A 136 10.35 11.68 -39.40
CA GLU A 136 11.01 12.05 -40.65
C GLU A 136 10.00 12.31 -41.78
N THR A 137 8.97 11.45 -41.92
CA THR A 137 7.93 11.67 -42.93
C THR A 137 7.08 12.91 -42.66
N GLU A 138 6.83 13.24 -41.39
CA GLU A 138 6.11 14.46 -41.00
C GLU A 138 6.94 15.71 -41.32
N GLU A 139 8.25 15.68 -41.05
CA GLU A 139 9.16 16.77 -41.39
C GLU A 139 9.24 16.98 -42.92
N LEU A 140 9.34 15.90 -43.70
CA LEU A 140 9.31 15.98 -45.16
C LEU A 140 7.97 16.52 -45.70
N ALA A 141 6.84 16.08 -45.13
CA ALA A 141 5.52 16.56 -45.52
C ALA A 141 5.33 18.06 -45.23
N THR A 142 5.83 18.54 -44.09
CA THR A 142 5.78 19.96 -43.74
C THR A 142 6.69 20.81 -44.64
N GLN A 143 7.89 20.32 -44.97
CA GLN A 143 8.78 20.98 -45.94
C GLN A 143 8.16 21.04 -47.34
N GLN A 144 7.56 19.94 -47.82
CA GLN A 144 6.88 19.94 -49.11
C GLN A 144 5.67 20.88 -49.11
N SER A 145 4.87 20.90 -48.03
CA SER A 145 3.73 21.82 -47.90
C SER A 145 4.17 23.28 -47.92
N THR A 146 5.28 23.62 -47.26
CA THR A 146 5.83 24.99 -47.31
C THR A 146 6.38 25.35 -48.69
N GLN A 147 7.06 24.43 -49.38
CA GLN A 147 7.52 24.65 -50.76
C GLN A 147 6.35 24.89 -51.72
N ILE A 148 5.30 24.06 -51.64
CA ILE A 148 4.09 24.22 -52.47
C ILE A 148 3.42 25.56 -52.16
N LYS A 149 3.27 25.94 -50.89
CA LYS A 149 2.74 27.25 -50.50
C LYS A 149 3.58 28.40 -51.08
N ASN A 150 4.90 28.29 -51.04
CA ASN A 150 5.80 29.30 -51.60
C ASN A 150 5.68 29.40 -53.13
N LEU A 151 5.58 28.26 -53.82
CA LEU A 151 5.37 28.20 -55.28
C LEU A 151 4.00 28.78 -55.67
N LEU A 152 2.96 28.49 -54.89
CA LEU A 152 1.62 29.04 -55.08
C LEU A 152 1.62 30.56 -54.87
N ASN A 153 2.35 31.05 -53.85
CA ASN A 153 2.53 32.47 -53.62
C ASN A 153 3.28 33.14 -54.77
N GLN A 154 4.37 32.54 -55.26
CA GLN A 154 5.10 33.05 -56.43
C GLN A 154 4.22 33.08 -57.69
N TYR A 155 3.38 32.06 -57.90
CA TYR A 155 2.42 32.04 -59.00
C TYR A 155 1.39 33.18 -58.85
N ASN A 156 0.83 33.36 -57.66
CA ASN A 156 -0.13 34.42 -57.36
C ASN A 156 0.50 35.82 -57.52
N ASP A 157 1.77 35.97 -57.15
CA ASP A 157 2.53 37.21 -57.35
C ASP A 157 2.76 37.50 -58.85
N ILE A 158 3.05 36.48 -59.66
CA ILE A 158 3.17 36.61 -61.12
C ILE A 158 1.82 36.93 -61.76
N GLU A 159 0.73 36.29 -61.30
CA GLU A 159 -0.63 36.57 -61.76
C GLU A 159 -1.05 38.02 -61.43
N MET A 160 -0.72 38.52 -60.24
CA MET A 160 -0.90 39.93 -59.88
C MET A 160 0.00 40.87 -60.68
N ALA A 161 1.23 40.44 -61.02
CA ALA A 161 2.21 41.22 -61.77
C ALA A 161 1.98 41.24 -63.28
N LEU A 162 0.99 40.52 -63.82
CA LEU A 162 0.56 40.59 -65.22
C LEU A 162 -0.60 41.59 -65.36
N PRO A 163 -0.36 42.86 -65.73
CA PRO A 163 -1.44 43.77 -66.05
C PRO A 163 -1.82 43.52 -67.52
N GLY A 164 -2.84 42.69 -67.74
CA GLY A 164 -3.60 42.77 -68.99
C GLY A 164 -3.62 41.55 -69.90
N GLN A 165 -4.01 40.38 -69.40
CA GLN A 165 -4.89 39.50 -70.18
C GLN A 165 -6.26 39.41 -69.49
N LYS A 166 -7.16 40.29 -69.92
CA LYS A 166 -8.56 40.32 -69.52
C LYS A 166 -9.32 39.12 -70.11
N GLY A 167 -10.19 38.52 -69.31
CA GLY A 167 -11.46 37.95 -69.77
C GLY A 167 -11.49 36.44 -70.00
N TYR A 168 -12.57 35.83 -69.50
CA TYR A 168 -13.01 34.43 -69.66
C TYR A 168 -12.35 33.39 -68.75
N HIS A 169 -12.85 33.26 -67.52
CA HIS A 169 -13.79 32.20 -67.12
C HIS A 169 -14.31 32.50 -65.69
N PRO A 170 -15.62 32.40 -65.42
CA PRO A 170 -16.14 32.51 -64.06
C PRO A 170 -15.96 31.15 -63.39
N SER A 171 -15.34 31.10 -62.20
CA SER A 171 -15.77 30.28 -61.05
C SER A 171 -14.63 30.08 -60.05
N THR A 172 -14.89 30.54 -58.82
CA THR A 172 -14.53 29.88 -57.56
C THR A 172 -13.05 29.56 -57.30
N LEU A 173 -12.35 30.51 -56.66
CA LEU A 173 -11.31 30.14 -55.68
C LEU A 173 -11.81 30.59 -54.30
N ILE A 174 -12.27 29.59 -53.55
CA ILE A 174 -12.67 29.74 -52.15
C ILE A 174 -11.42 30.07 -51.34
N PRO A 175 -11.42 31.11 -50.48
CA PRO A 175 -10.32 31.35 -49.57
C PRO A 175 -10.20 30.17 -48.60
N ILE A 176 -9.02 29.54 -48.56
CA ILE A 176 -8.69 28.45 -47.62
C ILE A 176 -8.43 29.05 -46.21
N SER A 177 -9.35 29.89 -45.73
CA SER A 177 -9.49 30.26 -44.32
C SER A 177 -10.55 29.38 -43.62
N ARG A 178 -11.04 28.36 -44.31
CA ARG A 178 -11.95 27.34 -43.78
C ARG A 178 -11.62 25.96 -44.34
N LEU A 179 -10.67 25.29 -43.72
CA LEU A 179 -10.69 23.83 -43.52
C LEU A 179 -10.07 23.59 -42.12
N PRO A 180 -10.63 22.67 -41.31
CA PRO A 180 -10.24 22.45 -39.92
C PRO A 180 -8.81 21.95 -39.75
#